data_AF-A0A327HR78-F1
#
_entry.id   AF-A0A327HR78-F1
#
_cell.length_a   1.000
_cell.length_b   1.000
_cell.length_c   1.000
_cell.angle_alpha   90.00
_cell.angle_beta   90.00
_cell.angle_gamma   90.00
#
_symmetry.space_group_name_H-M   'P 1'
#
loop_
_entity.id
_entity.type
_entity.pdbx_description
1 polymer ?
#
loop_
_entity_poly.entity_id
_entity_poly.type
_entity_poly.pdbx_seq_one_letter_code
_entity_poly.pdbx_strand_id
1 'polypeptide(L)'
;MPNSTSNNSKKSILAQIRNENDKEKMNTRQKVESLRPNMIVKHLELVILRIYPRRLISTSNYTGPVAAACGRDETGIVGLVLWDDQIETTRVGDIIKIENGWCRQRDGELVVSTGKSGKIRILDR
;
A
#
# COMPACT_ATOMS: atom_id res chain seq x y z
N MET A 1 45.83 -6.20 -37.34
CA MET A 1 46.06 -5.37 -36.13
C MET A 1 44.93 -4.33 -36.05
N PRO A 2 44.36 -3.98 -34.87
CA PRO A 2 43.76 -4.81 -33.83
C PRO A 2 42.22 -4.59 -33.70
N ASN A 3 41.61 -5.53 -32.96
CA ASN A 3 40.25 -5.57 -32.39
C ASN A 3 39.54 -4.24 -32.09
N SER A 4 38.29 -4.12 -32.54
CA SER A 4 37.23 -3.38 -31.83
C SER A 4 36.33 -4.37 -31.07
N THR A 5 36.78 -4.74 -29.88
CA THR A 5 36.05 -5.62 -28.97
C THR A 5 34.77 -4.93 -28.46
N SER A 6 33.65 -5.57 -28.76
CA SER A 6 32.33 -5.51 -28.10
C SER A 6 32.28 -4.76 -26.77
N ASN A 7 31.60 -3.62 -26.77
CA ASN A 7 31.20 -2.87 -25.58
C ASN A 7 29.67 -2.96 -25.36
N ASN A 8 29.09 -4.16 -25.48
CA ASN A 8 27.64 -4.36 -25.31
C ASN A 8 27.24 -5.30 -24.14
N SER A 9 28.19 -5.90 -23.40
CA SER A 9 27.87 -6.86 -22.32
C SER A 9 27.77 -6.26 -20.91
N LYS A 10 28.31 -5.05 -20.67
CA LYS A 10 28.30 -4.42 -19.32
C LYS A 10 27.01 -3.65 -18.99
N LYS A 11 26.26 -3.20 -20.01
CA LYS A 11 24.99 -2.46 -19.80
C LYS A 11 23.85 -3.35 -19.27
N SER A 12 23.90 -4.67 -19.51
CA SER A 12 22.84 -5.61 -19.11
C SER A 12 22.86 -5.92 -17.61
N ILE A 13 24.04 -6.21 -17.05
CA ILE A 13 24.17 -6.67 -15.66
C ILE A 13 23.85 -5.55 -14.67
N LEU A 14 24.32 -4.33 -14.93
CA LEU A 14 24.03 -3.18 -14.08
C LEU A 14 22.54 -2.82 -14.06
N ALA A 15 21.84 -2.98 -15.19
CA ALA A 15 20.40 -2.78 -15.28
C ALA A 15 19.62 -3.89 -14.56
N GLN A 16 20.07 -5.14 -14.64
CA GLN A 16 19.48 -6.27 -13.92
C GLN A 16 19.63 -6.10 -12.40
N ILE A 17 20.84 -5.80 -11.91
CA ILE A 17 21.10 -5.56 -10.48
C ILE A 17 20.26 -4.38 -9.95
N ARG A 18 20.15 -3.30 -10.72
CA ARG A 18 19.30 -2.15 -10.36
C ARG A 18 17.83 -2.55 -10.24
N ASN A 19 17.31 -3.30 -11.21
CA ASN A 19 15.92 -3.77 -11.19
C ASN A 19 15.64 -4.73 -10.03
N GLU A 20 16.59 -5.60 -9.68
CA GLU A 20 16.50 -6.51 -8.53
C GLU A 20 16.47 -5.73 -7.21
N ASN A 21 17.38 -4.78 -7.03
CA ASN A 21 17.41 -3.90 -5.86
C ASN A 21 16.13 -3.05 -5.72
N ASP A 22 15.61 -2.53 -6.85
CA ASP A 22 14.37 -1.75 -6.86
C ASP A 22 13.14 -2.63 -6.53
N LYS A 23 13.14 -3.91 -6.93
CA LYS A 23 12.14 -4.91 -6.54
C LYS A 23 12.19 -5.23 -5.05
N GLU A 24 13.38 -5.45 -4.48
CA GLU A 24 13.55 -5.71 -3.05
C GLU A 24 13.09 -4.52 -2.20
N LYS A 25 13.46 -3.29 -2.59
CA LYS A 25 12.95 -2.07 -1.94
C LYS A 25 11.44 -1.90 -2.07
N MET A 26 10.85 -2.30 -3.20
CA MET A 26 9.39 -2.27 -3.38
C MET A 26 8.67 -3.25 -2.45
N ASN A 27 9.31 -4.38 -2.14
CA ASN A 27 8.74 -5.43 -1.31
C ASN A 27 9.03 -5.25 0.19
N THR A 28 9.87 -4.28 0.58
CA THR A 28 10.14 -4.04 2.00
C THR A 28 8.89 -3.50 2.69
N ARG A 29 8.45 -4.20 3.74
CA ARG A 29 7.30 -3.81 4.56
C ARG A 29 7.56 -2.47 5.24
N GLN A 30 6.67 -1.50 5.04
CA GLN A 30 6.64 -0.26 5.80
C GLN A 30 5.90 -0.47 7.14
N LYS A 31 6.27 0.34 8.13
CA LYS A 31 5.68 0.34 9.47
C LYS A 31 4.77 1.55 9.65
N VAL A 32 3.78 1.46 10.51
CA VAL A 32 2.85 2.57 10.81
C VAL A 32 3.59 3.80 11.32
N GLU A 33 4.59 3.65 12.20
CA GLU A 33 5.39 4.77 12.73
C GLU A 33 6.15 5.56 11.65
N SER A 34 6.50 4.91 10.53
CA SER A 34 7.25 5.54 9.45
C SER A 34 6.34 6.18 8.40
N LEU A 35 5.01 6.04 8.53
CA LEU A 35 4.06 6.70 7.67
C LEU A 35 4.14 8.21 7.84
N ARG A 36 3.98 8.91 6.73
CA ARG A 36 3.93 10.36 6.66
C ARG A 36 2.74 10.77 5.81
N PRO A 37 2.11 11.91 6.11
CA PRO A 37 0.98 12.38 5.33
C PRO A 37 1.41 12.73 3.90
N ASN A 38 0.49 12.59 2.96
CA ASN A 38 0.68 12.90 1.54
C ASN A 38 1.79 12.07 0.86
N MET A 39 1.93 10.82 1.27
CA MET A 39 2.92 9.89 0.71
C MET A 39 2.29 8.58 0.26
N ILE A 40 2.95 7.95 -0.73
CA ILE A 40 2.60 6.62 -1.21
C ILE A 40 3.01 5.57 -0.17
N VAL A 41 2.12 4.62 0.06
CA VAL A 41 2.35 3.43 0.89
C VAL A 41 2.50 2.24 -0.06
N LYS A 42 3.74 1.83 -0.31
CA LYS A 42 4.04 0.76 -1.28
C LYS A 42 3.63 -0.60 -0.77
N HIS A 43 3.97 -0.88 0.47
CA HIS A 43 3.71 -2.16 1.14
C HIS A 43 3.52 -1.91 2.63
N LEU A 44 2.31 -2.13 3.14
CA LEU A 44 1.99 -2.06 4.57
C LEU A 44 1.14 -3.27 4.95
N GLU A 45 1.47 -3.92 6.07
CA GLU A 45 0.67 -5.05 6.59
C GLU A 45 0.12 -4.71 7.97
N LEU A 46 -1.17 -4.98 8.16
CA LEU A 46 -1.92 -4.57 9.35
C LEU A 46 -2.89 -5.66 9.78
N VAL A 47 -3.11 -5.76 11.09
CA VAL A 47 -4.27 -6.47 11.64
C VAL A 47 -5.45 -5.51 11.68
N ILE A 48 -6.62 -5.93 11.16
CA ILE A 48 -7.84 -5.13 11.25
C ILE A 48 -8.43 -5.23 12.66
N LEU A 49 -8.50 -4.09 13.34
CA LEU A 49 -9.06 -3.98 14.70
C LEU A 49 -10.56 -3.67 14.70
N ARG A 50 -11.03 -2.89 13.74
CA ARG A 50 -12.42 -2.43 13.67
C ARG A 50 -12.79 -2.03 12.25
N ILE A 51 -14.05 -2.29 11.88
CA ILE A 51 -14.68 -1.78 10.67
C ILE A 51 -15.95 -1.03 11.10
N TYR A 52 -16.10 0.21 10.65
CA TYR A 52 -17.27 1.04 10.92
C TYR A 52 -18.36 0.81 9.86
N PRO A 53 -19.62 1.19 10.13
CA PRO A 53 -20.71 1.00 9.16
C PRO A 53 -20.41 1.60 7.79
N ARG A 54 -20.80 0.90 6.72
CA ARG A 54 -20.68 1.41 5.35
C ARG A 54 -21.53 2.67 5.16
N ARG A 55 -21.02 3.60 4.37
CA ARG A 55 -21.73 4.82 3.92
C ARG A 55 -21.56 5.00 2.43
N LEU A 56 -22.53 5.60 1.76
CA LEU A 56 -22.40 6.01 0.37
C LEU A 56 -21.81 7.43 0.33
N ILE A 57 -20.82 7.64 -0.53
CA ILE A 57 -20.32 8.99 -0.84
C ILE A 57 -20.48 9.26 -2.32
N SER A 58 -20.72 10.52 -2.66
CA SER A 58 -20.67 11.02 -4.03
C SER A 58 -19.74 12.22 -4.06
N THR A 59 -18.67 12.11 -4.84
CA THR A 59 -17.67 13.13 -5.11
C THR A 59 -17.50 13.22 -6.62
N SER A 60 -17.00 14.34 -7.13
CA SER A 60 -16.72 14.54 -8.57
C SER A 60 -15.94 13.39 -9.22
N ASN A 61 -15.09 12.70 -8.44
CA ASN A 61 -14.19 11.66 -8.91
C ASN A 61 -14.60 10.22 -8.56
N TYR A 62 -15.63 10.03 -7.73
CA TYR A 62 -16.06 8.72 -7.24
C TYR A 62 -17.46 8.78 -6.61
N THR A 63 -18.32 7.83 -6.97
CA THR A 63 -19.59 7.59 -6.28
C THR A 63 -19.69 6.11 -5.94
N GLY A 64 -19.88 5.78 -4.66
CA GLY A 64 -19.94 4.39 -4.22
C GLY A 64 -19.83 4.23 -2.70
N PRO A 65 -19.92 2.97 -2.21
CA PRO A 65 -19.81 2.64 -0.80
C PRO A 65 -18.37 2.74 -0.29
N VAL A 66 -18.25 3.30 0.91
CA VAL A 66 -17.00 3.43 1.64
C VAL A 66 -17.22 3.06 3.10
N ALA A 67 -16.24 2.43 3.74
CA ALA A 67 -16.23 2.19 5.18
C ALA A 67 -14.91 2.68 5.79
N ALA A 68 -14.99 3.28 6.97
CA ALA A 68 -13.81 3.54 7.77
C ALA A 68 -13.42 2.25 8.50
N ALA A 69 -12.13 2.06 8.74
CA ALA A 69 -11.62 0.96 9.54
C ALA A 69 -10.39 1.39 10.36
N CYS A 70 -9.98 0.57 11.32
CA CYS A 70 -8.75 0.76 12.09
C CYS A 70 -7.85 -0.44 11.88
N GLY A 71 -6.60 -0.19 11.47
CA GLY A 71 -5.56 -1.19 11.34
C GLY A 71 -4.45 -0.96 12.35
N ARG A 72 -3.75 -2.03 12.74
CA ARG A 72 -2.62 -1.96 13.66
C ARG A 72 -1.46 -2.83 13.20
N ASP A 73 -0.26 -2.36 13.48
CA ASP A 73 0.95 -3.17 13.48
C ASP A 73 1.67 -3.11 14.84
N GLU A 74 2.89 -3.64 14.90
CA GLU A 74 3.72 -3.62 16.10
C GLU A 74 4.19 -2.21 16.51
N THR A 75 4.08 -1.22 15.62
CA THR A 75 4.56 0.15 15.83
C THR A 75 3.46 1.16 16.11
N GLY A 76 2.21 0.88 15.75
CA GLY A 76 1.11 1.80 16.01
C GLY A 76 -0.22 1.41 15.39
N ILE A 77 -1.16 2.35 15.47
CA ILE A 77 -2.51 2.24 14.92
C ILE A 77 -2.67 3.29 13.82
N VAL A 78 -3.37 2.93 12.76
CA VAL A 78 -3.67 3.82 11.64
C VAL A 78 -5.12 3.68 11.20
N GLY A 79 -5.73 4.80 10.80
CA GLY A 79 -7.03 4.79 10.16
C GLY A 79 -6.95 4.18 8.76
N LEU A 80 -8.01 3.51 8.33
CA LEU A 80 -8.13 2.92 7.00
C LEU A 80 -9.42 3.39 6.34
N VAL A 81 -9.39 3.47 5.02
CA VAL A 81 -10.60 3.65 4.19
C VAL A 81 -10.71 2.48 3.22
N LEU A 82 -11.76 1.70 3.39
CA LEU A 82 -12.13 0.56 2.55
C LEU A 82 -13.15 1.02 1.50
N TRP A 83 -12.92 0.64 0.25
CA TRP A 83 -13.74 1.01 -0.90
C TRP A 83 -14.42 -0.21 -1.49
N ASP A 84 -15.68 -0.05 -1.94
CA ASP A 84 -16.39 -1.06 -2.74
C ASP A 84 -16.26 -2.47 -2.13
N ASP A 85 -15.76 -3.42 -2.92
CA ASP A 85 -15.59 -4.83 -2.57
C ASP A 85 -14.65 -5.07 -1.38
N GLN A 86 -13.77 -4.12 -1.05
CA GLN A 86 -12.88 -4.23 0.12
C GLN A 86 -13.69 -4.29 1.42
N ILE A 87 -14.85 -3.63 1.44
CA ILE A 87 -15.74 -3.59 2.61
C ILE A 87 -16.34 -4.97 2.87
N GLU A 88 -16.69 -5.70 1.81
CA GLU A 88 -17.36 -7.00 1.91
C GLU A 88 -16.36 -8.14 2.17
N THR A 89 -15.13 -7.98 1.67
CA THR A 89 -14.09 -9.01 1.76
C THR A 89 -13.29 -8.96 3.06
N THR A 90 -13.14 -7.77 3.66
CA THR A 90 -12.32 -7.55 4.87
C THR A 90 -13.12 -7.77 6.14
N ARG A 91 -12.55 -8.45 7.13
CA ARG A 91 -13.15 -8.66 8.45
C ARG A 91 -12.24 -8.20 9.59
N VAL A 92 -12.85 -8.00 10.76
CA VAL A 92 -12.10 -7.77 12.00
C VAL A 92 -11.31 -9.04 12.33
N GLY A 93 -10.03 -8.87 12.68
CA GLY A 93 -9.08 -9.95 12.91
C GLY A 93 -8.18 -10.25 11.71
N ASP A 94 -8.63 -9.95 10.48
CA ASP A 94 -7.85 -10.25 9.27
C ASP A 94 -6.48 -9.55 9.30
N ILE A 95 -5.44 -10.29 8.88
CA ILE A 95 -4.13 -9.71 8.54
C ILE A 95 -4.19 -9.32 7.08
N ILE A 96 -4.12 -8.02 6.79
CA ILE A 96 -4.18 -7.48 5.45
C ILE A 96 -2.85 -6.91 5.00
N LYS A 97 -2.62 -6.93 3.68
CA LYS A 97 -1.55 -6.24 2.98
C LYS A 97 -2.14 -5.17 2.07
N ILE A 98 -1.69 -3.94 2.25
CA ILE A 98 -1.99 -2.81 1.37
C ILE A 98 -0.81 -2.62 0.41
N GLU A 99 -1.09 -2.65 -0.89
CA GLU A 99 -0.12 -2.40 -1.95
C GLU A 99 -0.48 -1.13 -2.71
N ASN A 100 0.50 -0.25 -2.94
CA ASN A 100 0.33 1.04 -3.64
C ASN A 100 -0.80 1.91 -3.09
N GLY A 101 -0.94 1.93 -1.76
CA GLY A 101 -1.86 2.81 -1.06
C GLY A 101 -1.36 4.25 -0.97
N TRP A 102 -2.16 5.07 -0.32
CA TRP A 102 -1.91 6.50 -0.14
C TRP A 102 -2.26 6.90 1.29
N CYS A 103 -1.31 7.54 1.97
CA CYS A 103 -1.48 8.08 3.31
C CYS A 103 -1.92 9.54 3.24
N ARG A 104 -3.03 9.89 3.90
CA ARG A 104 -3.46 11.28 4.12
C ARG A 104 -3.54 11.55 5.62
N GLN A 105 -3.51 12.83 5.97
CA GLN A 105 -3.92 13.26 7.29
C GLN A 105 -5.36 13.75 7.24
N ARG A 106 -6.17 13.37 8.23
CA ARG A 106 -7.52 13.86 8.43
C ARG A 106 -7.73 14.08 9.92
N ASP A 107 -8.14 15.30 10.28
CA ASP A 107 -8.43 15.67 11.67
C ASP A 107 -7.29 15.34 12.65
N GLY A 108 -6.04 15.49 12.18
CA GLY A 108 -4.83 15.19 12.95
C GLY A 108 -4.34 13.75 12.85
N GLU A 109 -5.17 12.81 12.40
CA GLU A 109 -4.85 11.38 12.33
C GLU A 109 -4.40 10.94 10.92
N LEU A 110 -3.51 9.94 10.88
CA LEU A 110 -3.11 9.32 9.61
C LEU A 110 -4.14 8.29 9.16
N VAL A 111 -4.51 8.38 7.89
CA VAL A 111 -5.48 7.51 7.24
C VAL A 111 -4.90 6.99 5.94
N VAL A 112 -4.86 5.66 5.78
CA VAL A 112 -4.38 4.98 4.58
C VAL A 112 -5.56 4.45 3.77
N SER A 113 -5.50 4.63 2.46
CA SER A 113 -6.45 4.02 1.52
C SER A 113 -5.72 3.46 0.31
N THR A 114 -6.34 2.55 -0.44
CA THR A 114 -5.72 2.03 -1.67
C THR A 114 -5.72 3.05 -2.82
N GLY A 115 -6.55 4.09 -2.75
CA GLY A 115 -6.77 4.97 -3.90
C GLY A 115 -7.24 4.19 -5.14
N LYS A 116 -6.98 4.73 -6.34
CA LYS A 116 -7.41 4.12 -7.62
C LYS A 116 -6.52 2.96 -8.08
N SER A 117 -5.24 2.98 -7.72
CA SER A 117 -4.22 2.03 -8.24
C SER A 117 -3.77 1.00 -7.22
N GLY A 118 -4.13 1.17 -5.96
CA GLY A 118 -3.76 0.26 -4.89
C GLY A 118 -4.76 -0.88 -4.74
N LYS A 119 -4.38 -1.84 -3.92
CA LYS A 119 -5.17 -3.05 -3.63
C LYS A 119 -4.94 -3.51 -2.20
N ILE A 120 -5.94 -4.21 -1.67
CA ILE A 120 -5.86 -4.93 -0.40
C ILE A 120 -5.80 -6.42 -0.71
N ARG A 121 -4.95 -7.15 0.01
CA ARG A 121 -4.90 -8.61 0.02
C ARG A 121 -5.03 -9.10 1.45
N ILE A 122 -5.82 -10.16 1.66
CA ILE A 122 -5.90 -10.84 2.95
C ILE A 122 -4.77 -11.87 2.97
N LEU A 123 -3.87 -11.76 3.95
CA LEU A 123 -2.75 -12.67 4.16
C LEU A 123 -3.14 -13.82 5.08
N ASP A 124 -3.89 -13.53 6.14
CA ASP A 124 -4.30 -14.50 7.15
C ASP A 124 -5.60 -14.06 7.87
N ARG A 125 -6.22 -14.97 8.64
CA ARG A 125 -7.49 -14.77 9.35
C ARG A 125 -7.51 -15.36 10.76
#